data_AF-A0A356ZBE6-F1
#
_entry.id   AF-A0A356ZBE6-F1
#
_cell.length_a   1.000
_cell.length_b   1.000
_cell.length_c   1.000
_cell.angle_alpha   90.00
_cell.angle_beta   90.00
_cell.angle_gamma   90.00
#
_symmetry.space_group_name_H-M   'P 1'
#
loop_
_entity.id
_entity.type
_entity.pdbx_description
1 polymer ?
#
loop_
_entity_poly.entity_id
_entity_poly.type
_entity_poly.pdbx_seq_one_letter_code
_entity_poly.pdbx_strand_id
1 'polypeptide(L)' 'MNQLFTIMERFAPEAIEIMEVRYQVLRQILHNAPVGRRQIARNTGCSERLVRTEVDTLRERGA' A
#
# COMPACT_ATOMS: atom_id res chain seq x y z
N MET A 1 -1.45 12.98 -17.30
CA MET A 1 -0.65 11.91 -16.68
C MET A 1 0.73 12.51 -16.39
N ASN A 2 1.20 12.46 -15.14
CA ASN A 2 2.46 13.12 -14.75
C ASN A 2 3.64 12.41 -15.44
N GLN A 3 4.54 13.16 -16.09
CA GLN A 3 5.67 12.58 -16.84
C GLN A 3 6.51 11.61 -15.99
N LEU A 4 6.65 11.88 -14.69
CA LEU A 4 7.33 11.01 -13.73
C LEU A 4 6.67 9.62 -13.63
N PHE A 5 5.34 9.55 -13.55
CA PHE A 5 4.62 8.27 -13.47
C PHE A 5 4.78 7.46 -14.75
N THR A 6 4.73 8.12 -15.91
CA THR A 6 4.95 7.45 -17.21
C THR A 6 6.36 6.87 -17.32
N ILE A 7 7.37 7.57 -16.78
CA ILE A 7 8.76 7.05 -16.75
C ILE A 7 8.86 5.86 -15.79
N MET A 8 8.27 5.97 -14.60
CA MET A 8 8.27 4.89 -13.61
C MET A 8 7.52 3.64 -14.10
N GLU A 9 6.38 3.79 -14.79
CA GLU A 9 5.63 2.70 -15.43
C GLU A 9 6.49 1.92 -16.43
N ARG A 10 7.38 2.62 -17.14
CA ARG A 10 8.21 2.02 -18.18
C ARG A 10 9.49 1.38 -17.65
N PHE A 11 10.07 1.92 -16.58
CA PHE A 11 11.37 1.50 -16.05
C PHE A 11 11.28 0.64 -14.79
N ALA A 12 10.30 0.92 -13.92
CA ALA A 12 10.12 0.26 -12.62
C ALA A 12 8.62 0.06 -12.30
N PRO A 13 7.89 -0.71 -13.13
CA PRO A 13 6.46 -0.95 -12.93
C PRO A 13 6.13 -1.55 -11.56
N GLU A 14 7.01 -2.40 -11.02
CA GLU A 14 6.84 -3.03 -9.70
C GLU A 14 6.86 -2.00 -8.56
N ALA A 15 7.61 -0.91 -8.72
CA ALA A 15 7.63 0.16 -7.73
C ALA A 15 6.29 0.89 -7.66
N ILE A 16 5.60 1.04 -8.80
CA ILE A 16 4.25 1.61 -8.85
C ILE A 16 3.26 0.67 -8.18
N GLU A 17 3.30 -0.62 -8.49
CA GLU A 17 2.42 -1.61 -7.84
C GLU A 17 2.57 -1.59 -6.30
N ILE A 18 3.82 -1.56 -5.80
CA ILE A 18 4.07 -1.45 -4.36
C ILE A 18 3.51 -0.13 -3.80
N MET A 19 3.69 0.98 -4.52
CA MET A 19 3.22 2.29 -4.08
C MET A 19 1.69 2.34 -4.02
N GLU A 20 1.00 1.73 -4.97
CA GLU A 20 -0.46 1.60 -4.96
C GLU A 20 -0.95 0.80 -3.75
N VAL A 21 -0.34 -0.35 -3.46
CA VAL A 21 -0.69 -1.18 -2.29
C VAL A 21 -0.49 -0.39 -1.00
N ARG A 22 0.65 0.29 -0.84
CA ARG A 22 0.94 1.09 0.36
C ARG A 22 -0.05 2.24 0.52
N TYR A 23 -0.34 2.94 -0.56
CA TYR A 23 -1.33 4.01 -0.56
C TYR A 23 -2.70 3.50 -0.12
N GLN A 24 -3.15 2.36 -0.67
CA GLN A 24 -4.42 1.75 -0.28
C GLN A 24 -4.42 1.35 1.20
N VAL A 25 -3.36 0.73 1.71
CA VAL A 25 -3.22 0.36 3.12
C VAL A 25 -3.31 1.60 4.03
N LEU A 26 -2.50 2.63 3.76
CA LEU A 26 -2.51 3.88 4.53
C LEU A 26 -3.88 4.56 4.48
N ARG A 27 -4.52 4.59 3.32
CA ARG A 27 -5.86 5.16 3.15
C ARG A 27 -6.91 4.39 3.96
N GLN A 28 -6.83 3.06 4.01
CA GLN A 28 -7.72 2.25 4.85
C GLN A 28 -7.51 2.52 6.33
N ILE A 29 -6.26 2.68 6.79
CA ILE A 29 -5.95 3.03 8.18
C ILE A 29 -6.48 4.42 8.52
N LEU A 30 -6.21 5.42 7.68
CA LEU A 30 -6.61 6.81 7.88
C LEU A 30 -8.12 6.96 8.09
N HIS A 31 -8.93 6.25 7.30
CA HIS A 31 -10.40 6.42 7.34
C HIS A 31 -11.12 5.49 8.31
N ASN A 32 -10.53 4.34 8.68
CA ASN A 32 -11.24 3.30 9.42
C ASN A 32 -10.59 2.93 10.76
N ALA A 33 -9.55 3.64 11.20
CA ALA A 33 -8.94 3.37 12.49
C ALA A 33 -9.94 3.53 13.67
N PRO A 34 -9.90 2.64 14.67
CA PRO A 34 -9.03 1.47 14.80
C PRO A 34 -9.48 0.30 13.89
N VAL A 35 -8.57 -0.20 13.05
CA VAL A 35 -8.85 -1.29 12.09
C VAL A 35 -7.79 -2.39 12.17
N GLY A 36 -8.24 -3.65 12.09
CA GLY A 36 -7.34 -4.81 12.07
C GLY A 36 -6.81 -5.15 10.68
N ARG A 37 -5.61 -5.74 10.61
CA ARG A 37 -4.93 -6.11 9.34
C ARG A 37 -5.78 -7.02 8.43
N ARG A 38 -6.59 -7.90 9.01
CA ARG A 38 -7.54 -8.75 8.26
C ARG A 38 -8.60 -7.93 7.52
N GLN A 39 -9.13 -6.90 8.18
CA GLN A 39 -10.14 -6.04 7.56
C GLN A 39 -9.52 -5.17 6.46
N ILE A 40 -8.28 -4.67 6.67
CA ILE A 40 -7.52 -3.97 5.63
C ILE A 40 -7.33 -4.87 4.41
N ALA A 41 -6.88 -6.12 4.60
CA ALA A 41 -6.70 -7.09 3.51
C ALA A 41 -7.98 -7.35 2.72
N ARG A 42 -9.12 -7.52 3.40
CA ARG A 42 -10.43 -7.64 2.73
C ARG A 42 -10.79 -6.40 1.92
N ASN A 43 -10.51 -5.20 2.45
CA ASN A 43 -10.88 -3.94 1.81
C ASN A 43 -9.95 -3.56 0.64
N THR A 44 -8.69 -3.96 0.66
CA THR A 44 -7.73 -3.70 -0.43
C THR A 44 -7.66 -4.85 -1.45
N GLY A 45 -8.30 -5.99 -1.18
CA GLY A 45 -8.18 -7.19 -2.01
C GLY A 45 -6.80 -7.86 -1.95
N CYS A 46 -5.95 -7.46 -0.99
CA CYS A 46 -4.64 -8.04 -0.78
C CYS A 46 -4.69 -9.29 0.08
N SER A 47 -3.63 -10.10 0.05
CA SER A 47 -3.46 -11.16 1.05
C SER A 47 -3.15 -10.57 2.43
N GLU A 48 -3.58 -11.25 3.51
CA GLU A 48 -3.23 -10.84 4.87
C GLU A 48 -1.70 -10.77 5.08
N ARG A 49 -0.95 -11.67 4.42
CA ARG A 49 0.52 -11.67 4.46
C ARG A 49 1.11 -10.41 3.85
N LEU A 50 0.61 -9.99 2.69
CA LEU A 50 1.07 -8.76 2.03
C LEU A 50 0.76 -7.53 2.88
N VAL A 51 -0.46 -7.42 3.39
CA VAL A 51 -0.84 -6.31 4.28
C VAL A 51 0.03 -6.28 5.53
N ARG A 52 0.33 -7.44 6.12
CA ARG A 52 1.25 -7.51 7.26
C ARG A 52 2.63 -6.94 6.90
N THR A 53 3.23 -7.42 5.81
CA THR A 53 4.55 -6.95 5.36
C THR A 53 4.55 -5.43 5.11
N GLU A 54 3.54 -4.90 4.41
CA GLU A 54 3.50 -3.47 4.11
C GLU A 54 3.25 -2.63 5.36
N VAL A 55 2.34 -3.04 6.25
CA VAL A 55 2.10 -2.34 7.53
C VAL A 55 3.34 -2.33 8.40
N ASP A 56 4.03 -3.47 8.52
CA ASP A 56 5.26 -3.56 9.33
C ASP A 56 6.37 -2.68 8.70
N THR A 57 6.55 -2.73 7.38
CA THR A 57 7.51 -1.88 6.64
C THR A 57 7.21 -0.39 6.79
N LEU A 58 5.94 0.01 6.70
CA LEU A 58 5.51 1.40 6.86
C LEU A 58 5.75 1.90 8.29
N ARG A 59 5.42 1.07 9.28
CA ARG A 59 5.65 1.36 10.69
C ARG A 59 7.13 1.54 11.01
N GLU A 60 8.00 0.68 10.47
CA GLU A 60 9.46 0.80 10.62
C GLU A 60 10.02 2.11 10.04
N ARG A 61 9.33 2.70 9.05
CA ARG A 61 9.71 3.97 8.42
C ARG A 61 9.05 5.20 9.05
N GLY A 62 8.30 5.04 10.14
CA GLY A 62 7.64 6.13 10.86
C GLY A 62 6.39 6.69 10.17
N ALA A 63 5.79 5.92 9.26
CA ALA A 63 4.50 6.26 8.65
C ALA A 63 3.32 5.88 9.55
#